data_AF-A0AA42YR40-F1
#
_entry.id   AF-A0AA42YR40-F1
#
_cell.length_a   1.000
_cell.length_b   1.000
_cell.length_c   1.000
_cell.angle_alpha   90.00
_cell.angle_beta   90.00
_cell.angle_gamma   90.00
#
_symmetry.space_group_name_H-M   'P 1'
#
loop_
_entity.id
_entity.type
_entity.pdbx_description
1 polymer ?
#
loop_
_entity_poly.entity_id
_entity_poly.type
_entity_poly.pdbx_seq_one_letter_code
_entity_poly.pdbx_strand_id
1 'polypeptide(L)' 'MAYNAVEMADWQISEAAEENMPYPDEWREKLALEKDEILPMGRLCKLDFLKIIDRLKDQPDGKYIEVTAITPT' A
#
# COMPACT_ATOMS: atom_id res chain seq x y z
N MET A 1 -8.63 15.32 4.36
CA MET A 1 -8.16 16.72 4.30
C MET A 1 -6.94 16.72 3.39
N ALA A 2 -6.84 17.60 2.39
CA ALA A 2 -5.62 17.71 1.59
C ALA A 2 -4.60 18.55 2.36
N TYR A 3 -3.40 18.02 2.61
CA TYR A 3 -2.31 18.76 3.26
C TYR A 3 -1.80 19.87 2.34
N ASN A 4 -1.33 20.99 2.89
CA ASN A 4 -0.85 22.11 2.09
C ASN A 4 0.58 21.87 1.59
N ALA A 5 0.70 21.33 0.38
CA ALA A 5 1.99 21.05 -0.26
C ALA A 5 2.83 22.28 -0.63
N VAL A 6 2.28 23.49 -0.52
CA VAL A 6 3.02 24.75 -0.79
C VAL A 6 3.67 25.30 0.48
N GLU A 7 3.07 25.04 1.64
CA GLU A 7 3.52 25.58 2.93
C GLU A 7 4.28 24.56 3.78
N MET A 8 3.96 23.26 3.62
CA MET A 8 4.54 22.18 4.40
C MET A 8 5.63 21.47 3.60
N ALA A 9 6.72 21.09 4.26
CA ALA A 9 7.71 20.17 3.68
C ALA A 9 7.12 18.75 3.58
N ASP A 10 7.63 17.94 2.63
CA ASP A 10 7.16 16.57 2.38
C ASP A 10 7.09 15.70 3.64
N TRP A 11 8.09 15.82 4.52
CA TRP A 11 8.12 15.05 5.77
C TRP A 11 7.04 15.49 6.76
N GLN A 12 6.69 16.79 6.80
CA GLN A 12 5.61 17.30 7.65
C GLN A 12 4.25 16.81 7.15
N ILE A 13 4.09 16.70 5.83
CA ILE A 13 2.89 16.13 5.21
C ILE A 13 2.79 14.64 5.55
N SER A 14 3.90 13.91 5.44
CA SER A 14 3.95 12.48 5.80
C SER A 14 3.63 12.25 7.28
N GLU A 15 4.19 13.06 8.18
CA GLU A 15 3.95 12.97 9.63
C GLU A 15 2.50 13.32 9.99
N ALA A 16 1.95 14.41 9.44
CA ALA A 16 0.55 14.78 9.65
C ALA A 16 -0.43 13.72 9.08
N ALA A 17 -0.03 13.01 8.02
CA ALA A 17 -0.81 11.91 7.46
C ALA A 17 -0.85 10.66 8.34
N GLU A 18 0.14 10.47 9.20
CA GLU A 18 0.27 9.26 10.01
C GLU A 18 -0.88 9.08 11.02
N GLU A 19 -1.44 10.18 11.55
CA GLU A 19 -2.55 10.18 12.51
C GLU A 19 -3.80 9.47 11.94
N ASN A 20 -4.04 9.61 10.64
CA ASN A 20 -5.22 9.08 9.95
C ASN A 20 -4.89 7.90 9.02
N MET A 21 -3.67 7.36 9.10
CA MET A 21 -3.24 6.27 8.23
C MET A 21 -3.91 4.95 8.65
N PRO A 22 -4.50 4.17 7.72
CA PRO A 22 -5.12 2.89 8.05
C PRO A 22 -4.09 1.88 8.57
N TYR A 23 -4.51 1.05 9.53
CA TYR A 23 -3.71 -0.05 10.04
C TYR A 23 -3.69 -1.25 9.09
N PRO A 24 -2.75 -2.21 9.26
CA PRO A 24 -2.66 -3.38 8.40
C PRO A 24 -3.97 -4.17 8.23
N ASP A 25 -4.80 -4.27 9.28
CA ASP A 25 -6.08 -4.99 9.19
C ASP A 25 -7.13 -4.23 8.36
N GLU A 26 -7.11 -2.90 8.36
CA GLU A 26 -7.97 -2.10 7.47
C GLU A 26 -7.51 -2.23 6.01
N TRP A 27 -6.20 -2.26 5.78
CA TRP A 27 -5.64 -2.52 4.45
C TRP A 27 -5.97 -3.91 3.94
N ARG A 28 -5.97 -4.92 4.81
CA ARG A 28 -6.42 -6.29 4.50
C ARG A 28 -7.80 -6.27 3.86
N GLU A 29 -8.74 -5.57 4.48
CA GLU A 29 -10.13 -5.51 4.02
C GLU A 29 -10.25 -4.73 2.71
N LYS A 30 -9.57 -3.59 2.60
CA LYS A 30 -9.56 -2.78 1.38
C LYS A 30 -8.94 -3.50 0.17
N LEU A 31 -7.96 -4.35 0.41
CA LEU A 31 -7.23 -5.10 -0.63
C LEU A 31 -7.78 -6.52 -0.84
N ALA A 32 -8.86 -6.90 -0.15
CA ALA A 32 -9.47 -8.24 -0.22
C ALA A 32 -8.47 -9.39 0.06
N LEU A 33 -7.60 -9.16 1.05
CA LEU A 33 -6.64 -10.14 1.55
C LEU A 33 -7.27 -11.00 2.66
N GLU A 34 -6.85 -12.26 2.73
CA GLU A 34 -7.25 -13.16 3.81
C GLU A 34 -6.39 -12.93 5.06
N LYS A 35 -6.90 -13.31 6.23
CA LYS A 35 -6.24 -13.02 7.52
C LYS A 35 -4.88 -13.68 7.66
N ASP A 36 -4.71 -14.85 7.05
CA ASP A 36 -3.49 -15.64 7.12
C ASP A 36 -2.52 -15.35 5.96
N GLU A 37 -2.85 -14.40 5.09
CA GLU A 37 -1.98 -13.83 4.04
C GLU A 37 -1.18 -12.63 4.53
N ILE A 38 -1.39 -12.19 5.78
CA ILE A 38 -0.70 -11.05 6.39
C ILE A 38 0.19 -11.50 7.54
N LEU A 39 1.42 -11.00 7.54
CA LEU A 39 2.42 -11.18 8.57
C LEU A 39 2.67 -9.82 9.26
N PRO A 40 2.02 -9.53 10.39
CA PRO A 40 2.12 -8.22 11.05
C PRO A 40 3.52 -7.88 11.55
N MET A 41 3.92 -6.62 11.39
CA MET A 41 5.20 -6.04 11.82
C MET A 41 4.98 -4.64 12.39
N GLY A 42 4.32 -4.54 13.55
CA GLY A 42 3.95 -3.25 14.15
C GLY A 42 2.90 -2.51 13.30
N ARG A 43 3.18 -1.26 12.91
CA ARG A 43 2.31 -0.47 12.01
C ARG A 43 2.38 -0.94 10.55
N LEU A 44 3.35 -1.78 10.21
CA LEU A 44 3.53 -2.35 8.87
C LEU A 44 3.21 -3.85 8.87
N CYS A 45 3.19 -4.46 7.69
CA CYS A 45 3.09 -5.91 7.54
C CYS A 45 3.84 -6.39 6.30
N LYS A 46 4.13 -7.69 6.26
CA LYS A 46 4.54 -8.40 5.05
C LYS A 46 3.36 -9.22 4.53
N LEU A 47 3.31 -9.45 3.23
CA LEU A 47 2.34 -10.32 2.60
C LEU A 47 2.94 -11.70 2.36
N ASP A 48 2.17 -12.76 2.64
CA ASP A 48 2.53 -14.13 2.33
C ASP A 48 2.29 -14.40 0.83
N PHE A 49 3.33 -14.15 0.04
CA PHE A 49 3.28 -14.28 -1.42
C PHE A 49 2.78 -15.65 -1.89
N LEU A 50 3.24 -16.74 -1.28
CA LEU A 50 2.94 -18.10 -1.74
C LEU A 50 1.44 -18.39 -1.59
N LYS A 51 0.84 -18.01 -0.45
CA LYS A 51 -0.60 -18.19 -0.24
C LYS A 51 -1.44 -17.36 -1.22
N ILE A 52 -1.07 -16.10 -1.41
CA ILE A 52 -1.80 -15.18 -2.30
C ILE A 52 -1.76 -15.69 -3.74
N ILE A 53 -0.58 -16.05 -4.25
CA ILE A 53 -0.45 -16.47 -5.66
C ILE A 53 -1.13 -17.81 -5.92
N ASP A 54 -1.07 -18.75 -4.97
CA ASP A 54 -1.75 -20.04 -5.10
C ASP A 54 -3.28 -19.91 -5.06
N ARG A 55 -3.82 -18.98 -4.26
CA ARG A 55 -5.27 -18.67 -4.20
C ARG A 55 -5.75 -17.98 -5.47
N LEU A 56 -4.97 -17.04 -5.99
CA LEU A 56 -5.35 -16.19 -7.13
C LEU A 56 -4.95 -16.77 -8.50
N LYS A 57 -4.31 -17.95 -8.56
CA LYS A 57 -3.77 -18.56 -9.80
C LYS A 57 -4.77 -18.68 -10.96
N ASP A 58 -6.06 -18.78 -10.65
CA ASP A 58 -7.13 -18.96 -11.64
C ASP A 58 -7.89 -17.65 -11.95
N GLN A 59 -7.48 -16.53 -11.34
CA GLN A 59 -8.06 -15.21 -11.56
C GLN A 59 -7.40 -14.50 -12.75
N PRO A 60 -8.15 -13.67 -13.51
CA PRO A 60 -7.56 -12.87 -14.56
C PRO A 60 -6.62 -11.83 -13.98
N ASP A 61 -5.49 -11.61 -14.66
CA ASP A 61 -4.54 -10.57 -14.30
C ASP A 61 -5.17 -9.17 -14.37
N GLY A 62 -4.76 -8.32 -13.42
CA GLY A 62 -5.11 -6.91 -13.41
C GLY A 62 -4.46 -6.13 -14.57
N LYS A 63 -4.76 -4.83 -14.64
CA LYS A 63 -4.10 -3.95 -15.60
C LYS A 63 -2.69 -3.60 -15.11
N TYR A 64 -1.69 -3.89 -15.92
CA TYR A 64 -0.32 -3.46 -15.70
C TYR A 64 -0.10 -2.05 -16.25
N ILE A 65 0.36 -1.12 -15.42
CA ILE A 65 0.66 0.26 -15.79
C ILE A 65 2.13 0.52 -15.52
N GLU A 66 2.90 0.76 -16.58
CA GLU A 66 4.31 1.14 -16.49
C GLU A 66 4.43 2.67 -16.50
N VAL A 67 4.91 3.24 -15.41
CA VAL A 67 5.22 4.68 -15.31
C VAL A 67 6.72 4.85 -15.54
N THR A 68 7.09 5.59 -16.59
CA THR A 68 8.47 5.90 -16.94
C THR A 68 8.65 7.39 -17.18
N ALA A 69 9.89 7.86 -17.20
CA ALA A 69 10.26 9.25 -17.46
C ALA A 69 11.38 9.32 -18.52
N ILE A 70 11.59 10.51 -19.06
CA ILE A 70 12.78 10.82 -19.86
C ILE A 70 14.05 10.70 -19.00
N THR A 71 15.22 10.70 -19.64
CA THR A 71 16.51 10.77 -18.93
C THR A 71 16.49 11.93 -17.92
N PRO A 72 16.82 11.69 -16.64
CA PRO A 72 16.82 12.72 -15.61
C PRO A 72 17.84 13.81 -15.93
N THR A 73 17.49 15.05 -15.61
CA THR A 73 18.35 16.25 -15.75
C THR A 73 18.76 16.77 -14.40
#